data_AF-Q46PM7-F1
#
_entry.id   AF-Q46PM7-F1
#
_cell.length_a   1.000
_cell.length_b   1.000
_cell.length_c   1.000
_cell.angle_alpha   90.00
_cell.angle_beta   90.00
_cell.angle_gamma   90.00
#
_symmetry.space_group_name_H-M   'P 1'
#
loop_
_entity.id
_entity.type
_entity.pdbx_description
1 polymer ?
#
loop_
_entity_poly.entity_id
_entity_poly.type
_entity_poly.pdbx_seq_one_letter_code
_entity_poly.pdbx_strand_id
1 'polypeptide(L)'
;MQLDFTRAITPGPERARRVAPTAQSAPSPRRRKKEAPPHWERGYRSHFYRNERGEKLGEVRLSDRGDVPVVYHWAAGNYSGAEGSLVHARARVEETVGFGMRQLSLF
;
A
#
# COMPACT_ATOMS: atom_id res chain seq x y z
N MET A 1 -36.60 -38.79 -21.95
CA MET A 1 -35.61 -37.74 -22.30
C MET A 1 -34.61 -38.34 -23.27
N GLN A 2 -33.99 -37.49 -24.09
CA GLN A 2 -32.85 -37.70 -24.99
C GLN A 2 -33.14 -38.06 -26.46
N LEU A 3 -32.97 -37.03 -27.29
CA LEU A 3 -32.95 -37.00 -28.75
C LEU A 3 -31.50 -37.09 -29.26
N ASP A 4 -31.38 -37.84 -30.36
CA ASP A 4 -30.46 -37.83 -31.50
C ASP A 4 -29.04 -37.21 -31.43
N PHE A 5 -28.04 -38.04 -31.76
CA PHE A 5 -26.70 -37.63 -32.18
C PHE A 5 -26.55 -37.79 -33.70
N THR A 6 -27.00 -36.79 -34.45
CA THR A 6 -26.74 -36.73 -35.90
C THR A 6 -25.37 -36.11 -36.15
N ARG A 7 -24.45 -36.95 -36.62
CA ARG A 7 -23.13 -36.61 -37.16
C ARG A 7 -23.30 -35.96 -38.53
N ALA A 8 -22.73 -34.77 -38.73
CA ALA A 8 -22.50 -34.18 -40.05
C ALA A 8 -21.11 -33.54 -40.10
N ILE A 9 -20.36 -33.85 -41.16
CA ILE A 9 -18.98 -33.41 -41.40
C ILE A 9 -18.94 -32.60 -42.70
N THR A 10 -18.27 -31.43 -42.65
CA THR A 10 -17.64 -30.60 -43.73
C THR A 10 -18.53 -29.84 -44.73
N PRO A 11 -18.04 -28.85 -45.53
CA PRO A 11 -16.73 -28.14 -45.53
C PRO A 11 -16.77 -26.59 -45.73
N GLY A 12 -15.67 -25.89 -45.39
CA GLY A 12 -15.26 -24.58 -45.94
C GLY A 12 -15.98 -23.32 -45.40
N PRO A 13 -15.31 -22.15 -45.28
CA PRO A 13 -14.69 -21.52 -46.45
C PRO A 13 -13.29 -20.90 -46.22
N GLU A 14 -12.54 -20.88 -47.32
CA GLU A 14 -11.86 -19.70 -47.86
C GLU A 14 -10.71 -19.04 -47.08
N ARG A 15 -9.51 -19.27 -47.63
CA ARG A 15 -8.33 -18.42 -47.48
C ARG A 15 -8.69 -16.96 -47.78
N ALA A 16 -8.73 -16.12 -46.75
CA ALA A 16 -8.58 -14.68 -46.91
C ALA A 16 -7.42 -14.18 -46.03
N ARG A 17 -6.30 -13.91 -46.71
CA ARG A 17 -5.26 -12.93 -46.39
C ARG A 17 -4.69 -12.90 -44.96
N ARG A 18 -3.53 -13.56 -44.83
CA ARG A 18 -2.43 -13.02 -44.01
C ARG A 18 -2.10 -11.61 -44.49
N VAL A 19 -2.35 -10.61 -43.64
CA VAL A 19 -1.44 -9.47 -43.46
C VAL A 19 -1.55 -9.00 -42.01
N ALA A 20 -0.65 -9.47 -41.17
CA ALA A 20 -0.21 -8.74 -39.99
C ALA A 20 1.30 -8.54 -40.19
N PRO A 21 1.83 -7.34 -39.93
CA PRO A 21 2.41 -7.19 -38.61
C PRO A 21 2.31 -5.77 -38.00
N THR A 22 2.57 -5.76 -36.70
CA THR A 22 3.02 -4.62 -35.88
C THR A 22 2.02 -3.49 -35.65
N ALA A 23 0.98 -3.80 -34.86
CA ALA A 23 0.53 -2.82 -33.87
C ALA A 23 1.73 -2.53 -32.96
N GLN A 24 2.35 -1.38 -33.15
CA GLN A 24 3.34 -0.84 -32.23
C GLN A 24 2.64 -0.74 -30.87
N SER A 25 3.01 -1.64 -29.95
CA SER A 25 2.65 -1.48 -28.55
C SER A 25 3.29 -0.18 -28.08
N ALA A 26 2.49 0.88 -28.06
CA ALA A 26 2.81 2.07 -27.29
C ALA A 26 3.25 1.60 -25.90
N PRO A 27 4.37 2.10 -25.36
CA PRO A 27 4.81 1.69 -24.03
C PRO A 27 3.69 2.01 -23.06
N SER A 28 3.01 0.98 -22.57
CA SER A 28 2.05 1.14 -21.48
C SER A 28 2.79 1.91 -20.38
N PRO A 29 2.19 2.98 -19.82
CA PRO A 29 2.82 3.72 -18.74
C PRO A 29 3.16 2.69 -17.68
N ARG A 30 4.46 2.52 -17.45
CA ARG A 30 5.05 1.51 -16.58
C ARG A 30 4.30 1.64 -15.25
N ARG A 31 3.33 0.75 -15.02
CA ARG A 31 2.40 0.82 -13.90
C ARG A 31 3.30 0.85 -12.68
N ARG A 32 3.47 2.03 -12.06
CA ARG A 32 4.21 2.17 -10.80
C ARG A 32 3.63 1.07 -9.92
N LYS A 33 4.48 0.14 -9.48
CA LYS A 33 4.06 -0.93 -8.57
C LYS A 33 3.23 -0.23 -7.51
N LYS A 34 1.97 -0.66 -7.35
CA LYS A 34 1.01 0.01 -6.49
C LYS A 34 1.65 -0.02 -5.11
N GLU A 35 2.19 1.12 -4.74
CA GLU A 35 2.90 1.31 -3.50
C GLU A 35 1.82 1.11 -2.41
N ALA A 36 1.95 0.03 -1.63
CA ALA A 36 0.98 -0.35 -0.61
C ALA A 36 0.89 0.75 0.47
N PRO A 37 -0.30 1.16 0.91
CA PRO A 37 -0.38 2.27 1.85
C PRO A 37 0.44 1.99 3.13
N PRO A 38 1.13 2.99 3.69
CA PRO A 38 1.81 2.86 4.98
C PRO A 38 0.85 2.30 6.03
N HIS A 39 1.35 1.41 6.88
CA HIS A 39 0.51 0.65 7.80
C HIS A 39 1.03 0.71 9.23
N TRP A 40 0.09 0.51 10.15
CA TRP A 40 0.38 0.39 11.57
C TRP A 40 0.63 -1.07 11.93
N GLU A 41 1.84 -1.35 12.38
CA GLU A 41 2.21 -2.62 13.00
C GLU A 41 2.01 -2.51 14.52
N ARG A 42 1.29 -3.47 15.11
CA ARG A 42 1.03 -3.50 16.55
C ARG A 42 2.05 -4.40 17.25
N GLY A 43 2.85 -3.82 18.12
CA GLY A 43 3.66 -4.51 19.12
C GLY A 43 2.93 -4.65 20.46
N TYR A 44 3.63 -5.18 21.46
CA TYR A 44 3.07 -5.48 22.79
C TYR A 44 2.56 -4.23 23.53
N ARG A 45 3.38 -3.17 23.57
CA ARG A 45 3.05 -1.84 24.17
C ARG A 45 3.46 -0.67 23.28
N SER A 46 3.83 -0.98 22.05
CA SER A 46 4.27 -0.02 21.04
C SER A 46 3.54 -0.30 19.75
N HIS A 47 3.29 0.72 18.96
CA HIS A 47 2.78 0.66 17.61
C HIS A 47 3.81 1.30 16.70
N PHE A 48 4.12 0.66 15.58
CA PHE A 48 5.08 1.16 14.63
C PHE A 48 4.35 1.56 13.35
N TYR A 49 4.61 2.76 12.87
CA TYR A 49 4.15 3.18 11.56
C TYR A 49 5.25 2.85 10.55
N ARG A 50 4.94 1.97 9.59
CA ARG A 50 5.92 1.47 8.62
C ARG A 50 5.50 1.81 7.20
N ASN A 51 6.50 2.09 6.38
CA ASN A 51 6.31 2.12 4.93
C ASN A 51 6.36 0.71 4.34
N GLU A 52 6.19 0.64 3.04
CA GLU A 52 6.20 -0.60 2.27
C GLU A 52 7.54 -1.30 2.19
N ARG A 53 8.61 -0.51 2.29
CA ARG A 53 9.98 -1.01 2.33
C ARG A 53 10.31 -1.61 3.70
N GLY A 54 9.37 -1.54 4.65
CA GLY A 54 9.56 -1.97 6.02
C GLY A 54 10.29 -0.95 6.89
N GLU A 55 10.55 0.25 6.37
CA GLU A 55 11.22 1.32 7.11
C GLU A 55 10.25 1.90 8.15
N LYS A 56 10.76 2.08 9.37
CA LYS A 56 10.03 2.66 10.49
C LYS A 56 9.94 4.17 10.30
N LEU A 57 8.73 4.65 10.01
CA LEU A 57 8.41 6.08 9.84
C LEU A 57 8.12 6.75 11.20
N GLY A 58 7.54 5.99 12.13
CA GLY A 58 7.29 6.46 13.47
C GLY A 58 6.87 5.36 14.43
N GLU A 59 6.72 5.72 15.69
CA GLU A 59 6.20 4.84 16.73
C GLU A 59 5.33 5.57 17.73
N VAL A 60 4.44 4.79 18.36
CA VAL A 60 3.65 5.21 19.52
C VAL A 60 3.81 4.15 20.60
N ARG A 61 4.40 4.51 21.74
CA ARG A 61 4.59 3.65 22.90
C ARG A 61 3.74 4.14 24.07
N LEU A 62 3.06 3.21 24.73
CA LEU A 62 2.40 3.49 25.99
C LEU A 62 3.44 3.61 27.11
N SER A 63 3.28 4.60 27.98
CA SER A 63 4.08 4.79 29.19
C SER A 63 4.20 3.50 29.99
N ASP A 64 5.30 3.36 30.74
CA ASP A 64 5.58 2.14 31.47
C ASP A 64 4.64 1.89 32.67
N ARG A 65 4.61 0.64 33.15
CA ARG A 65 3.69 0.29 34.24
C ARG A 65 4.17 1.02 35.50
N GLY A 66 3.32 1.87 36.06
CA GLY A 66 3.62 2.68 37.24
C GLY A 66 3.87 4.16 36.93
N ASP A 67 3.91 4.57 35.66
CA ASP A 67 4.05 5.97 35.27
C ASP A 67 2.69 6.71 35.40
N VAL A 68 2.70 7.87 36.04
CA VAL A 68 1.51 8.72 36.22
C VAL A 68 1.87 10.17 35.84
N PRO A 69 1.17 10.79 34.87
CA PRO A 69 0.01 10.27 34.14
C PRO A 69 0.38 9.21 33.08
N VAL A 70 -0.49 8.22 32.87
CA VAL A 70 -0.35 7.24 31.78
C VAL A 70 -0.56 7.95 30.44
N VAL A 71 0.52 8.20 29.70
CA VAL A 71 0.49 8.87 28.40
C VAL A 71 0.99 7.96 27.27
N TYR A 72 0.68 8.32 26.04
CA TYR A 72 1.20 7.71 24.82
C TYR A 72 2.32 8.58 24.28
N HIS A 73 3.55 8.11 24.41
CA HIS A 73 4.70 8.74 23.77
C HIS A 73 4.70 8.40 22.30
N TRP A 74 4.92 9.39 21.45
CA TRP A 74 5.05 9.19 20.02
C TRP A 74 6.34 9.82 19.49
N ALA A 75 6.90 9.22 18.44
CA ALA A 75 8.08 9.71 17.78
C ALA A 75 7.99 9.47 16.26
N ALA A 76 8.40 10.44 15.47
CA ALA A 76 8.43 10.37 14.02
C ALA A 76 9.54 11.28 13.48
N GLY A 77 10.52 10.70 12.77
CA GLY A 77 11.71 11.43 12.34
C GLY A 77 12.43 12.11 13.52
N ASN A 78 12.57 13.44 13.45
CA ASN A 78 13.20 14.25 14.50
C ASN A 78 12.20 14.81 15.54
N TYR A 79 10.92 14.49 15.42
CA TYR A 79 9.89 14.98 16.34
C TYR A 79 9.46 13.87 17.29
N SER A 80 9.17 14.27 18.52
CA SER A 80 8.60 13.39 19.53
C SER A 80 7.72 14.19 20.47
N GLY A 81 6.80 13.49 21.14
CA GLY A 81 5.86 14.09 22.07
C GLY A 81 5.13 13.05 22.90
N ALA A 82 4.18 13.52 23.71
CA ALA A 82 3.31 12.67 24.50
C ALA A 82 1.87 13.15 24.37
N GLU A 83 0.93 12.22 24.26
CA GLU A 83 -0.50 12.49 24.13
C GLU A 83 -1.30 11.62 25.10
N GLY A 84 -2.42 12.13 25.61
CA GLY A 84 -3.28 11.38 26.53
C GLY A 84 -4.07 10.24 25.89
N SER A 85 -4.02 10.11 24.56
CA SER A 85 -4.82 9.15 23.80
C SER A 85 -4.04 8.58 22.62
N LEU A 86 -4.17 7.26 22.42
CA LEU A 86 -3.54 6.52 21.33
C LEU A 86 -3.89 7.10 19.95
N VAL A 87 -5.14 7.52 19.78
CA VAL A 87 -5.62 8.07 18.49
C VAL A 87 -4.90 9.38 18.16
N HIS A 88 -4.75 10.25 19.16
CA HIS A 88 -4.05 11.53 19.00
C HIS A 88 -2.55 11.31 18.75
N ALA A 89 -1.93 10.40 19.49
CA ALA A 89 -0.54 10.02 19.28
C ALA A 89 -0.29 9.47 17.86
N ARG A 90 -1.17 8.60 17.35
CA ARG A 90 -1.08 8.08 15.98
C ARG A 90 -1.27 9.17 14.93
N ALA A 91 -2.27 10.03 15.12
CA ALA A 91 -2.51 11.16 14.23
C ALA A 91 -1.27 12.07 14.14
N ARG A 92 -0.61 12.37 15.26
CA ARG A 92 0.64 13.15 15.28
C ARG A 92 1.77 12.50 14.50
N VAL A 93 1.93 11.18 14.60
CA VAL A 93 2.91 10.44 13.79
C VAL A 93 2.58 10.55 12.31
N GLU A 94 1.32 10.32 11.92
CA GLU A 94 0.89 10.42 10.53
C GLU A 94 1.07 11.83 9.96
N GLU A 95 0.72 12.87 10.72
CA GLU A 95 0.93 14.28 10.35
C GLU A 95 2.41 14.59 10.15
N THR A 96 3.25 14.19 11.11
CA THR A 96 4.70 14.47 11.08
C THR A 96 5.39 13.74 9.93
N VAL A 97 5.00 12.48 9.71
CA VAL A 97 5.51 11.69 8.58
C VAL A 97 5.03 12.27 7.27
N GLY A 98 3.75 12.63 7.16
CA GLY A 98 3.20 13.31 5.98
C GLY A 98 3.89 14.64 5.70
N PHE A 99 4.27 15.40 6.74
CA PHE A 99 5.06 16.62 6.62
C PHE A 99 6.50 16.34 6.16
N GLY A 100 7.19 15.37 6.80
CA GLY A 100 8.55 14.97 6.45
C GLY A 100 8.67 14.43 5.02
N MET A 101 7.69 13.65 4.56
CA MET A 101 7.62 13.16 3.17
C MET A 101 7.41 14.29 2.16
N ARG A 102 6.70 15.36 2.53
CA ARG A 102 6.50 16.54 1.67
C ARG A 102 7.71 17.47 1.64
N GLN A 103 8.50 17.52 2.72
CA GLN A 103 9.70 18.38 2.80
C GLN A 103 10.84 17.93 1.87
N LEU A 104 10.93 16.63 1.54
CA LEU A 104 11.99 16.08 0.67
C LEU A 104 11.78 16.35 -0.84
N SER A 105 10.78 17.14 -1.25
CA SER A 105 10.54 17.49 -2.67
C SER A 105 11.10 18.86 -3.08
N LEU A 106 12.07 19.41 -2.35
CA LEU A 106 12.87 20.53 -2.86
C LEU A 106 14.13 19.96 -3.51
N PHE A 107 14.42 20.43 -4.74
CA PHE A 107 15.50 20.08 -5.67
C PHE A 107 15.17 18.99 -6.69
#